data_AF-M3HGB3-F1
#
_entry.id   AF-M3HGB3-F1
#
_cell.length_a   1.000
_cell.length_b   1.000
_cell.length_c   1.000
_cell.angle_alpha   90.00
_cell.angle_beta   90.00
_cell.angle_gamma   90.00
#
_symmetry.space_group_name_H-M   'P 1'
#
loop_
_entity.id
_entity.type
_entity.pdbx_description
1 polymer ?
#
loop_
_entity_poly.entity_id
_entity_poly.type
_entity_poly.pdbx_seq_one_letter_code
_entity_poly.pdbx_strand_id
1 'polypeptide(L)'
;MDFSGHSPKVLKEISKKIWNQHAINSSRYSVKIYQPMKELLDHLIENEWEIWIVTASPEEIIQSVSHLFGIPSERVLGMQLSIKEEVHSSEILEPFTYGIGKVKRLKVATGGYSDLAFGDSINDFDLLSSATKVGIFLDRGKNVIPPLSVKIQPVKNWKVLDQVFV
;
A
#
# COMPACT_ATOMS: atom_id res chain seq x y z
N MET A 1 2.75 -3.80 -17.01
CA MET A 1 1.76 -2.90 -17.61
C MET A 1 2.45 -1.57 -17.72
N ASP A 2 2.55 -1.02 -18.92
CA ASP A 2 3.08 0.33 -19.13
C ASP A 2 1.96 1.32 -18.78
N PHE A 3 2.24 2.29 -17.91
CA PHE A 3 1.27 3.30 -17.48
C PHE A 3 1.47 4.64 -18.20
N SER A 4 2.50 4.73 -19.06
CA SER A 4 2.74 5.91 -19.88
C SER A 4 1.62 6.15 -20.89
N GLY A 5 1.43 7.41 -21.28
CA GLY A 5 0.39 7.83 -22.23
C GLY A 5 -1.02 7.92 -21.63
N HIS A 6 -1.19 7.64 -20.34
CA HIS A 6 -2.46 7.81 -19.62
C HIS A 6 -2.41 9.00 -18.67
N SER A 7 -3.49 9.76 -18.58
CA SER A 7 -3.63 10.80 -17.55
C SER A 7 -3.91 10.19 -16.16
N PRO A 8 -3.59 10.90 -15.06
CA PRO A 8 -3.90 10.44 -13.70
C PRO A 8 -5.36 10.06 -13.48
N LYS A 9 -6.29 10.83 -14.07
CA LYS A 9 -7.73 10.55 -14.00
C LYS A 9 -8.08 9.22 -14.66
N VAL A 10 -7.51 8.95 -15.84
CA VAL A 10 -7.77 7.69 -16.56
C VAL A 10 -7.24 6.48 -15.80
N LEU A 11 -6.05 6.58 -15.20
CA LEU A 11 -5.51 5.49 -14.38
C LEU A 11 -6.39 5.18 -13.16
N LYS A 12 -6.93 6.21 -12.49
CA LYS A 12 -7.88 6.02 -11.38
C LYS A 12 -9.13 5.28 -11.82
N GLU A 13 -9.72 5.65 -12.95
CA GLU A 13 -10.93 4.99 -13.46
C GLU A 13 -10.68 3.54 -13.92
N ILE A 14 -9.55 3.28 -14.59
CA ILE A 14 -9.14 1.91 -14.94
C ILE A 14 -8.95 1.07 -13.67
N SER A 15 -8.29 1.63 -12.65
CA SER A 15 -8.05 0.96 -11.38
C SER A 15 -9.36 0.54 -10.70
N LYS A 16 -10.34 1.46 -10.57
CA LYS A 16 -11.66 1.15 -9.98
C LYS A 16 -12.39 0.05 -10.74
N LYS A 17 -12.36 0.11 -12.08
CA LYS A 17 -12.97 -0.93 -12.92
C LYS A 17 -12.35 -2.30 -12.68
N ILE A 18 -11.02 -2.38 -12.65
CA ILE A 18 -10.28 -3.62 -12.38
C ILE A 18 -10.59 -4.12 -10.96
N TRP A 19 -10.59 -3.23 -9.96
CA TRP A 19 -10.97 -3.59 -8.58
C TRP A 19 -12.34 -4.25 -8.55
N ASN A 20 -13.37 -3.60 -9.09
CA ASN A 20 -14.75 -4.11 -9.07
C ASN A 20 -14.89 -5.45 -9.80
N GLN A 21 -14.18 -5.63 -10.93
CA GLN A 21 -14.16 -6.89 -11.66
C GLN A 21 -13.54 -8.03 -10.85
N HIS A 22 -12.52 -7.73 -10.04
CA HIS A 22 -11.79 -8.71 -9.27
C HIS A 22 -12.28 -8.89 -7.82
N ALA A 23 -13.14 -8.00 -7.32
CA ALA A 23 -13.76 -8.08 -6.00
C ALA A 23 -14.77 -9.24 -5.87
N ILE A 24 -15.39 -9.64 -6.98
CA ILE A 24 -16.32 -10.78 -7.07
C ILE A 24 -15.62 -12.10 -7.44
N ASN A 25 -14.34 -12.04 -7.77
CA ASN A 25 -13.62 -13.16 -8.37
C ASN A 25 -13.01 -14.08 -7.29
N SER A 26 -13.08 -15.40 -7.47
CA SER A 26 -12.44 -16.41 -6.61
C SER A 26 -11.16 -17.00 -7.20
N SER A 27 -10.72 -16.53 -8.36
CA SER A 27 -9.48 -16.94 -9.03
C SER A 27 -8.24 -16.30 -8.39
N ARG A 28 -7.05 -16.66 -8.90
CA ARG A 28 -5.76 -16.07 -8.52
C ARG A 28 -5.68 -14.54 -8.69
N TYR A 29 -6.61 -13.94 -9.42
CA TYR A 29 -6.68 -12.50 -9.64
C TYR A 29 -7.62 -11.78 -8.66
N SER A 30 -8.19 -12.49 -7.67
CA SER A 30 -9.10 -11.89 -6.68
C SER A 30 -8.40 -10.77 -5.91
N VAL A 31 -9.11 -9.66 -5.71
CA VAL A 31 -8.68 -8.59 -4.80
C VAL A 31 -9.65 -8.55 -3.64
N LYS A 32 -9.14 -8.75 -2.42
CA LYS A 32 -9.95 -8.81 -1.21
C LYS A 32 -9.25 -8.07 -0.06
N ILE A 33 -10.05 -7.49 0.82
CA ILE A 33 -9.55 -6.82 2.03
C ILE A 33 -9.48 -7.86 3.15
N TYR A 34 -8.34 -7.95 3.83
CA TYR A 34 -8.26 -8.75 5.06
C TYR A 34 -9.08 -8.08 6.16
N GLN A 35 -10.11 -8.76 6.66
CA GLN A 35 -10.98 -8.25 7.70
C GLN A 35 -10.20 -7.85 8.97
N PRO A 36 -9.23 -8.64 9.48
CA PRO A 36 -8.44 -8.22 10.65
C PRO A 36 -7.65 -6.92 10.43
N MET A 37 -7.19 -6.64 9.20
CA MET A 37 -6.52 -5.37 8.89
C MET A 37 -7.52 -4.22 8.88
N LYS A 38 -8.73 -4.42 8.34
CA LYS A 38 -9.76 -3.38 8.36
C LYS A 38 -10.14 -3.01 9.79
N GLU A 39 -10.37 -4.00 10.64
CA GLU A 39 -10.69 -3.81 12.05
C GLU A 39 -9.56 -3.09 12.81
N LEU A 40 -8.31 -3.44 12.54
CA LEU A 40 -7.15 -2.74 13.09
C LEU A 40 -7.11 -1.28 12.65
N LEU A 41 -7.27 -1.01 11.35
CA LEU A 41 -7.24 0.36 10.83
C LEU A 41 -8.37 1.20 11.42
N ASP A 42 -9.58 0.64 11.53
CA ASP A 42 -10.72 1.33 12.15
C ASP A 42 -10.42 1.68 13.62
N HIS A 43 -9.89 0.74 14.38
CA HIS A 43 -9.50 0.98 15.77
C HIS A 43 -8.42 2.07 15.89
N LEU A 44 -7.42 2.07 15.01
CA LEU A 44 -6.37 3.09 15.02
C LEU A 44 -6.94 4.48 14.64
N ILE A 45 -7.82 4.56 13.64
CA ILE A 45 -8.48 5.82 13.24
C ILE A 45 -9.36 6.36 14.38
N GLU A 46 -10.13 5.50 15.06
CA GLU A 46 -10.95 5.88 16.23
C GLU A 46 -10.10 6.44 17.38
N ASN A 47 -8.84 6.04 17.47
CA ASN A 47 -7.87 6.53 18.45
C ASN A 47 -6.95 7.62 17.87
N GLU A 48 -7.38 8.30 16.80
CA GLU A 48 -6.74 9.47 16.20
C GLU A 48 -5.32 9.20 15.67
N TRP A 49 -5.01 7.96 15.31
CA TRP A 49 -3.74 7.63 14.67
C TRP A 49 -3.67 8.19 13.26
N GLU A 50 -2.51 8.73 12.92
CA GLU A 50 -2.20 9.11 11.55
C GLU A 50 -1.70 7.90 10.76
N ILE A 51 -2.47 7.51 9.73
CA ILE A 51 -2.18 6.31 8.93
C ILE A 51 -1.77 6.68 7.51
N TRP A 52 -0.67 6.08 7.05
CA TRP A 52 -0.09 6.27 5.73
C TRP A 52 0.05 4.94 4.99
N ILE A 53 -0.12 4.97 3.66
CA ILE A 53 0.20 3.83 2.78
C ILE A 53 1.51 4.14 2.05
N VAL A 54 2.48 3.22 2.10
CA VAL A 54 3.74 3.34 1.35
C VAL A 54 3.94 2.12 0.44
N THR A 55 3.86 2.33 -0.87
CA THR A 55 3.71 1.25 -1.84
C THR A 55 4.63 1.42 -3.04
N ALA A 56 5.16 0.31 -3.57
CA ALA A 56 5.91 0.28 -4.82
C ALA A 56 4.99 0.33 -6.07
N SER A 57 3.67 0.27 -5.88
CA SER A 57 2.69 0.41 -6.96
C SER A 57 2.51 1.88 -7.37
N PRO A 58 2.00 2.18 -8.58
CA PRO A 58 1.64 3.54 -8.96
C PRO A 58 0.72 4.20 -7.93
N GLU A 59 1.02 5.44 -7.57
CA GLU A 59 0.33 6.20 -6.52
C GLU A 59 -1.17 6.34 -6.82
N GLU A 60 -1.53 6.68 -8.06
CA GLU A 60 -2.90 6.92 -8.50
C GLU A 60 -3.78 5.68 -8.37
N ILE A 61 -3.22 4.49 -8.62
CA ILE A 61 -3.92 3.21 -8.50
C ILE A 61 -4.32 3.01 -7.04
N ILE A 62 -3.40 3.23 -6.10
CA ILE A 62 -3.69 2.98 -4.68
C ILE A 62 -4.58 4.10 -4.09
N GLN A 63 -4.40 5.35 -4.52
CA GLN A 63 -5.30 6.45 -4.17
C GLN A 63 -6.75 6.17 -4.58
N SER A 64 -6.97 5.47 -5.69
CA SER A 64 -8.33 5.16 -6.16
C SER A 64 -9.13 4.30 -5.19
N VAL A 65 -8.47 3.53 -4.32
CA VAL A 65 -9.11 2.58 -3.39
C VAL A 65 -8.79 2.84 -1.91
N SER A 66 -7.98 3.87 -1.59
CA SER A 66 -7.52 4.12 -0.22
C SER A 66 -8.66 4.49 0.75
N HIS A 67 -9.71 5.14 0.26
CA HIS A 67 -10.88 5.50 1.06
C HIS A 67 -11.63 4.29 1.62
N LEU A 68 -11.53 3.11 0.99
CA LEU A 68 -12.07 1.87 1.54
C LEU A 68 -11.42 1.49 2.88
N PHE A 69 -10.25 2.03 3.16
CA PHE A 69 -9.49 1.82 4.39
C PHE A 69 -9.57 3.02 5.35
N GLY A 70 -10.41 4.01 5.06
CA GLY A 70 -10.48 5.26 5.83
C GLY A 70 -9.25 6.17 5.66
N ILE A 71 -8.39 5.90 4.66
CA ILE A 71 -7.13 6.63 4.46
C ILE A 71 -7.31 7.64 3.32
N PRO A 72 -7.11 8.95 3.59
CA PRO A 72 -7.23 9.99 2.56
C PRO A 72 -6.15 9.83 1.47
N SER A 73 -6.45 10.25 0.24
CA SER A 73 -5.55 10.05 -0.91
C SER A 73 -4.19 10.71 -0.74
N GLU A 74 -4.14 11.81 0.02
CA GLU A 74 -2.94 12.59 0.31
C GLU A 74 -1.97 11.81 1.21
N ARG A 75 -2.44 10.76 1.88
CA ARG A 75 -1.63 9.86 2.72
C ARG A 75 -1.23 8.56 2.02
N VAL A 76 -1.33 8.53 0.69
CA VAL A 76 -0.83 7.44 -0.14
C VAL A 76 0.45 7.88 -0.83
N LEU A 77 1.55 7.19 -0.53
CA LEU A 77 2.88 7.43 -1.08
C LEU A 77 3.24 6.26 -1.99
N GLY A 78 3.08 6.46 -3.29
CA GLY A 78 3.33 5.45 -4.32
C GLY A 78 4.52 5.75 -5.21
N MET A 79 4.74 4.87 -6.19
CA MET A 79 5.61 5.16 -7.32
C MET A 79 4.96 6.26 -8.17
N GLN A 80 5.74 7.29 -8.50
CA GLN A 80 5.28 8.42 -9.30
C GLN A 80 5.95 8.41 -10.67
N LEU A 81 5.19 8.69 -11.73
CA LEU A 81 5.72 8.92 -13.07
C LEU A 81 5.67 10.42 -13.38
N SER A 82 6.68 10.94 -14.07
CA SER A 82 6.69 12.36 -14.47
C SER A 82 5.55 12.62 -15.45
N ILE A 83 4.87 13.76 -15.31
CA ILE A 83 3.76 14.14 -16.18
C ILE A 83 4.30 15.09 -17.25
N LYS A 84 4.05 14.77 -18.52
CA LYS A 84 4.36 15.60 -19.69
C LYS A 84 3.09 15.70 -20.52
N GLU A 85 2.67 16.92 -20.85
CA GLU A 85 1.45 17.16 -21.64
C GLU A 85 0.21 16.46 -21.05
N GLU A 86 0.02 16.58 -19.72
CA GLU A 86 -1.10 16.00 -18.95
C GLU A 86 -1.18 14.47 -18.88
N VAL A 87 -0.21 13.76 -19.47
CA VAL A 87 -0.10 12.29 -19.40
C VAL A 87 1.17 11.85 -18.70
N HIS A 88 1.14 10.66 -18.10
CA HIS A 88 2.36 10.07 -17.56
C HIS A 88 3.35 9.77 -18.68
N SER A 89 4.61 10.13 -18.44
CA SER A 89 5.73 9.67 -19.23
C SER A 89 6.26 8.34 -18.68
N SER A 90 7.27 7.76 -19.34
CA SER A 90 7.98 6.56 -18.87
C SER A 90 9.01 6.85 -17.77
N GLU A 91 9.23 8.11 -17.42
CA GLU A 91 10.23 8.55 -16.44
C GLU A 91 9.67 8.43 -15.02
N ILE A 92 10.27 7.58 -14.19
CA ILE A 92 9.89 7.42 -12.79
C ILE A 92 10.57 8.50 -11.95
N LEU A 93 9.82 9.12 -11.04
CA LEU A 93 10.32 10.14 -10.11
C LEU A 93 10.87 9.50 -8.82
N GLU A 94 11.96 10.05 -8.32
CA GLU A 94 12.60 9.66 -7.06
C GLU A 94 11.93 10.34 -5.83
N PRO A 95 12.00 9.72 -4.62
CA PRO A 95 12.58 8.42 -4.34
C PRO A 95 11.70 7.27 -4.84
N PHE A 96 12.30 6.24 -5.44
CA PHE A 96 11.60 4.98 -5.70
C PHE A 96 11.02 4.41 -4.39
N THR A 97 9.73 4.10 -4.33
CA THR A 97 9.09 3.54 -3.13
C THR A 97 9.37 2.04 -2.94
N TYR A 98 10.65 1.67 -2.99
CA TYR A 98 11.17 0.32 -2.84
C TYR A 98 12.28 0.28 -1.77
N GLY A 99 12.22 -0.68 -0.83
CA GLY A 99 13.21 -0.80 0.25
C GLY A 99 13.38 0.52 1.00
N ILE A 100 14.63 0.97 1.13
CA ILE A 100 14.99 2.23 1.79
C ILE A 100 14.26 3.46 1.22
N GLY A 101 13.87 3.44 -0.05
CA GLY A 101 13.14 4.54 -0.65
C GLY A 101 11.72 4.71 -0.08
N LYS A 102 11.10 3.63 0.45
CA LYS A 102 9.88 3.74 1.26
C LYS A 102 10.12 4.57 2.53
N VAL A 103 11.22 4.30 3.23
CA VAL A 103 11.61 5.04 4.45
C VAL A 103 11.85 6.50 4.13
N LYS A 104 12.62 6.79 3.07
CA LYS A 104 12.91 8.16 2.63
C LYS A 104 11.62 8.91 2.28
N ARG A 105 10.73 8.29 1.50
CA ARG A 105 9.46 8.89 1.08
C ARG A 105 8.56 9.21 2.26
N LEU A 106 8.39 8.27 3.19
CA LEU A 106 7.62 8.49 4.41
C LEU A 106 8.21 9.63 5.24
N LYS A 107 9.53 9.64 5.45
CA LYS A 107 10.21 10.66 6.24
C LYS A 107 10.08 12.07 5.65
N VAL A 108 10.09 12.19 4.32
CA VAL A 108 9.82 13.48 3.64
C VAL A 108 8.40 13.94 3.89
N ALA A 109 7.42 13.03 3.87
CA ALA A 109 6.01 13.36 4.04
C ALA A 109 5.63 13.70 5.50
N THR A 110 6.18 12.97 6.48
CA THR A 110 5.79 13.08 7.90
C THR A 110 6.80 13.82 8.77
N GLY A 111 8.00 14.08 8.25
CA GLY A 111 9.12 14.62 9.03
C GLY A 111 9.76 13.61 9.99
N GLY A 112 9.30 12.35 10.02
CA GLY A 112 9.72 11.37 11.02
C GLY A 112 9.65 9.92 10.57
N TYR A 113 9.70 9.01 11.55
CA TYR A 113 9.50 7.57 11.35
C TYR A 113 8.14 7.16 11.94
N SER A 114 7.54 6.11 11.41
CA SER A 114 6.31 5.55 11.95
C SER A 114 6.55 4.81 13.27
N ASP A 115 5.60 4.88 14.21
CA ASP A 115 5.64 4.03 15.41
C ASP A 115 5.41 2.56 15.06
N LEU A 116 4.44 2.29 14.19
CA LEU A 116 4.06 0.97 13.71
C LEU A 116 4.26 0.89 12.20
N ALA A 117 4.81 -0.22 11.70
CA ALA A 117 4.90 -0.49 10.26
C ALA A 117 4.44 -1.92 9.94
N PHE A 118 3.72 -2.08 8.84
CA PHE A 118 3.21 -3.36 8.35
C PHE A 118 3.64 -3.57 6.89
N GLY A 119 4.02 -4.80 6.54
CA GLY A 119 4.49 -5.15 5.19
C GLY A 119 4.59 -6.66 5.00
N ASP A 120 4.58 -7.14 3.77
CA ASP A 120 4.49 -8.56 3.44
C ASP A 120 5.62 -9.06 2.53
N SER A 121 6.57 -8.19 2.21
CA SER A 121 7.65 -8.47 1.26
C SER A 121 9.03 -8.03 1.78
N ILE A 122 10.08 -8.51 1.11
CA ILE A 122 11.46 -8.07 1.34
C ILE A 122 11.60 -6.55 1.15
N ASN A 123 10.80 -5.97 0.25
CA ASN A 123 10.84 -4.54 -0.06
C ASN A 123 10.32 -3.67 1.08
N ASP A 124 9.70 -4.28 2.09
CA ASP A 124 9.21 -3.62 3.28
C ASP A 124 10.22 -3.68 4.42
N PHE A 125 11.28 -4.49 4.33
CA PHE A 125 12.19 -4.74 5.47
C PHE A 125 12.82 -3.46 6.03
N ASP A 126 13.23 -2.53 5.16
CA ASP A 126 13.77 -1.24 5.60
C ASP A 126 12.70 -0.42 6.33
N LEU A 127 11.46 -0.41 5.83
CA LEU A 127 10.34 0.28 6.46
C LEU A 127 10.01 -0.34 7.83
N LEU A 128 9.88 -1.66 7.87
CA LEU A 128 9.60 -2.43 9.09
C LEU A 128 10.69 -2.24 10.15
N SER A 129 11.96 -2.23 9.74
CA SER A 129 13.10 -2.04 10.65
C SER A 129 13.26 -0.59 11.12
N SER A 130 12.72 0.37 10.36
CA SER A 130 12.76 1.80 10.71
C SER A 130 11.68 2.23 11.71
N ALA A 131 10.68 1.37 11.98
CA ALA A 131 9.61 1.68 12.91
C ALA A 131 10.15 1.88 14.33
N THR A 132 9.70 2.92 15.03
CA THR A 132 10.24 3.29 16.35
C THR A 132 9.75 2.39 17.47
N LYS A 133 8.61 1.72 17.31
CA LYS A 133 8.05 0.77 18.28
C LYS A 133 8.09 -0.66 17.76
N VAL A 134 7.40 -0.93 16.65
CA VAL A 134 7.34 -2.30 16.11
C VAL A 134 7.09 -2.32 14.60
N GLY A 135 7.93 -3.06 13.89
CA GLY A 135 7.64 -3.55 12.55
C GLY A 135 6.98 -4.91 12.61
N ILE A 136 5.96 -5.12 11.78
CA ILE A 136 5.20 -6.38 11.70
C ILE A 136 5.22 -6.88 10.26
N PHE A 137 5.84 -8.04 10.06
CA PHE A 137 5.85 -8.78 8.80
C PHE A 137 4.62 -9.68 8.70
N LEU A 138 3.79 -9.44 7.68
CA LEU A 138 2.61 -10.23 7.35
C LEU A 138 3.03 -11.45 6.53
N ASP A 139 3.20 -12.59 7.20
CA ASP A 139 3.66 -13.82 6.55
C ASP A 139 2.55 -14.47 5.72
N ARG A 140 2.78 -14.46 4.41
CA ARG A 140 1.90 -15.05 3.37
C ARG A 140 2.27 -16.49 3.00
N GLY A 141 3.20 -17.13 3.71
CA GLY A 141 3.68 -18.48 3.42
C GLY A 141 4.66 -18.55 2.25
N LYS A 142 5.43 -17.48 2.01
CA LYS A 142 6.43 -17.41 0.92
C LYS A 142 7.84 -17.83 1.34
N ASN A 143 8.01 -18.39 2.54
CA ASN A 143 9.30 -18.74 3.13
C ASN A 143 10.29 -17.57 3.19
N VAL A 144 9.76 -16.36 3.44
CA VAL A 144 10.53 -15.14 3.61
C VAL A 144 10.82 -14.94 5.09
N ILE A 145 12.09 -14.69 5.44
CA ILE A 145 12.52 -14.48 6.82
C ILE A 145 12.78 -12.97 7.00
N PRO A 146 11.98 -12.26 7.82
CA PRO A 146 12.21 -10.84 8.07
C PRO A 146 13.38 -10.61 9.05
N PRO A 147 13.88 -9.36 9.15
CA PRO A 147 14.89 -8.99 10.15
C PRO A 147 14.49 -9.38 11.57
N LEU A 148 15.47 -9.72 12.43
CA LEU A 148 15.22 -10.20 13.80
C LEU A 148 14.43 -9.22 14.69
N SER A 149 14.49 -7.92 14.38
CA SER A 149 13.75 -6.87 15.08
C SER A 149 12.26 -6.83 14.75
N VAL A 150 11.82 -7.53 13.70
CA VAL A 150 10.47 -7.48 13.16
C VAL A 150 9.63 -8.64 13.69
N LYS A 151 8.42 -8.34 14.16
CA LYS A 151 7.44 -9.36 14.59
C LYS A 151 6.81 -10.03 13.37
N ILE A 152 6.48 -11.31 13.49
CA ILE A 152 5.89 -12.09 12.40
C ILE A 152 4.42 -12.37 12.73
N GLN A 153 3.52 -12.06 11.79
CA GLN A 153 2.11 -12.36 11.86
C GLN A 153 1.68 -13.16 10.62
N PRO A 154 1.44 -14.48 10.73
CA PRO A 154 0.89 -15.27 9.65
C PRO A 154 -0.52 -14.80 9.28
N VAL A 155 -0.80 -14.69 7.97
CA VAL A 155 -2.12 -14.22 7.45
C VAL A 155 -2.94 -15.32 6.76
N LYS A 156 -2.42 -16.55 6.68
CA LYS A 156 -3.04 -17.67 5.95
C LYS A 156 -4.50 -17.92 6.31
N ASN A 157 -4.87 -17.70 7.58
CA ASN A 157 -6.21 -17.98 8.10
C ASN A 157 -7.05 -16.71 8.33
N TRP A 158 -6.60 -15.56 7.85
CA TRP A 158 -7.36 -14.33 7.99
C TRP A 158 -8.63 -14.37 7.16
N LYS A 159 -9.73 -13.97 7.78
CA LYS A 159 -10.98 -13.71 7.05
C LYS A 159 -10.77 -12.53 6.10
N VAL A 160 -11.52 -12.56 5.00
CA VAL A 160 -11.52 -11.51 4.00
C VAL A 160 -12.93 -10.95 3.87
N LEU A 161 -13.02 -9.65 3.59
CA LEU A 161 -14.27 -9.02 3.20
C LEU A 161 -14.52 -9.36 1.72
N ASP A 162 -15.69 -9.92 1.44
CA ASP A 162 -16.09 -10.28 0.09
C ASP A 162 -16.89 -9.13 -0.56
N GLN A 163 -16.74 -8.98 -1.87
CA GLN A 163 -17.57 -8.09 -2.70
C GLN A 163 -17.55 -6.62 -2.25
N VAL A 164 -16.38 -6.10 -1.89
CA VAL A 164 -16.19 -4.67 -1.61
C VAL A 164 -15.95 -3.94 -2.93
N PHE A 165 -16.82 -3.00 -3.29
CA PHE A 165 -16.76 -2.23 -4.54
C PHE A 165 -16.33 -0.77 -4.32
N VAL A 166 -15.85 -0.14 -5.39
CA VAL A 166 -15.38 1.25 -5.46
C VAL A 166 -16.07 2.03 -6.57
#